data_AF-A0A6G2BEJ8-F1
#
_entry.id   AF-A0A6G2BEJ8-F1
#
_cell.length_a   1.000
_cell.length_b   1.000
_cell.length_c   1.000
_cell.angle_alpha   90.00
_cell.angle_beta   90.00
_cell.angle_gamma   90.00
#
_symmetry.space_group_name_H-M   'P 1'
#
loop_
_entity.id
_entity.type
_entity.pdbx_description
1 polymer ?
#
loop_
_entity_poly.entity_id
_entity_poly.type
_entity_poly.pdbx_seq_one_letter_code
_entity_poly.pdbx_strand_id
1 'polypeptide(L)'
;MQLLNVLEWAHVVRRDVGGARRDVAGGAGDGPGAGLGGEGAAGLTVVVLPPREAMTRGQLRRMAELARDEGIAVRWEEARGGAGAPLRTVASLLGPLRRAERIVVGDPFSRYVQLLLSLARAEGEEGAEALPGNVVVVDDGTATMEFVTQLARGERLVRWHRRGAGGARAALFAPVSAAARRRMTPSAGRRVEVFSAMPVEAPEHVTVVRNDFSWTRSRFGPPALADGTDLVGTSLVETGVVDSERYLEAVVSLARAHGATRYFAHRRESPDKLHRIAAAAGLEIVRPDLPLELVARRGPVGRTILSFPSTVVHTLPLALAGTGATVAVCDVDPAWLTEGASPRAQGFLSGVTGTARGVRRLPSAPSSQSLKPGTSTT
;
A
#
# COMPACT_ATOMS: atom_id res chain seq x y z
N MET A 1 1.77 2.21 4.34
CA MET A 1 1.15 1.11 3.58
C MET A 1 1.76 -0.23 3.91
N GLN A 2 2.97 -0.59 3.46
CA GLN A 2 3.55 -1.91 3.74
C GLN A 2 3.45 -2.36 5.21
N LEU A 3 3.90 -1.52 6.16
CA LEU A 3 3.81 -1.85 7.60
C LEU A 3 2.36 -1.95 8.09
N LEU A 4 1.44 -1.15 7.56
CA LEU A 4 0.00 -1.28 7.87
C LEU A 4 -0.52 -2.66 7.42
N ASN A 5 -0.18 -3.09 6.21
CA ASN A 5 -0.61 -4.38 5.68
C ASN A 5 0.03 -5.57 6.44
N VAL A 6 1.22 -5.40 7.03
CA VAL A 6 1.79 -6.39 7.96
C VAL A 6 0.97 -6.48 9.25
N LEU A 7 0.49 -5.36 9.79
CA LEU A 7 -0.38 -5.36 10.99
C LEU A 7 -1.73 -6.01 10.71
N GLU A 8 -2.33 -5.70 9.56
CA GLU A 8 -3.55 -6.35 9.07
C GLU A 8 -3.34 -7.87 8.92
N TRP A 9 -2.26 -8.29 8.26
CA TRP A 9 -1.94 -9.70 8.10
C TRP A 9 -1.74 -10.42 9.45
N ALA A 10 -0.99 -9.80 10.36
CA ALA A 10 -0.74 -10.37 11.69
C ALA A 10 -2.03 -10.52 12.50
N HIS A 11 -2.99 -9.60 12.35
CA HIS A 11 -4.30 -9.70 12.98
C HIS A 11 -5.12 -10.88 12.43
N VAL A 12 -5.15 -11.07 11.11
CA VAL A 12 -5.86 -12.19 10.48
C VAL A 12 -5.28 -13.52 10.95
N VAL A 13 -3.94 -13.69 10.89
CA VAL A 13 -3.28 -14.92 11.33
C VAL A 13 -3.57 -15.25 12.80
N ARG A 14 -3.60 -14.23 13.69
CA ARG A 14 -3.95 -14.42 15.10
C ARG A 14 -5.39 -14.91 15.28
N ARG A 15 -6.33 -14.40 14.50
CA ARG A 15 -7.74 -14.83 14.57
C ARG A 15 -7.91 -16.27 14.12
N ASP A 16 -7.21 -16.68 13.07
CA ASP A 16 -7.27 -18.04 12.56
C ASP A 16 -6.71 -19.05 13.58
N VAL A 17 -5.57 -18.74 14.19
CA VAL A 17 -4.96 -19.59 15.25
C VAL A 17 -5.82 -19.59 16.53
N GLY A 18 -6.36 -18.43 16.91
CA GLY A 18 -7.22 -18.29 18.09
C GLY A 18 -8.59 -18.94 17.94
N GLY A 19 -9.15 -18.95 16.73
CA GLY A 19 -10.38 -19.66 16.37
C GLY A 19 -10.18 -21.17 16.44
N ALA A 20 -9.12 -21.69 15.82
CA ALA A 20 -8.78 -23.11 15.88
C ALA A 20 -8.55 -23.62 17.31
N ARG A 21 -7.97 -22.81 18.20
CA ARG A 21 -7.82 -23.16 19.63
C ARG A 21 -9.13 -23.10 20.41
N ARG A 22 -10.05 -22.20 20.07
CA ARG A 22 -11.38 -22.10 20.72
C ARG A 22 -12.31 -23.25 20.32
N ASP A 23 -12.23 -23.73 19.09
CA ASP A 23 -13.01 -24.88 18.63
C ASP A 23 -12.59 -26.19 19.32
N VAL A 24 -11.35 -26.27 19.81
CA VAL A 24 -10.84 -27.41 20.61
C VAL A 24 -11.20 -27.26 22.10
N ALA A 25 -11.46 -26.03 22.58
CA ALA A 25 -11.77 -25.72 23.98
C ALA A 25 -13.26 -25.52 24.26
N GLY A 26 -14.14 -25.87 23.31
CA GLY A 26 -15.60 -25.85 23.45
C GLY A 26 -16.14 -26.94 24.40
N GLY A 27 -15.72 -26.89 25.66
CA GLY A 27 -16.18 -27.77 26.74
C GLY A 27 -16.02 -27.08 28.10
N ALA A 28 -17.07 -26.37 28.52
CA ALA A 28 -17.39 -25.89 29.87
C ALA A 28 -16.61 -24.71 30.49
N GLY A 29 -17.38 -23.74 31.02
CA GLY A 29 -17.04 -23.00 32.25
C GLY A 29 -16.95 -21.48 32.15
N ASP A 30 -18.01 -20.81 32.59
CA ASP A 30 -18.15 -19.36 32.76
C ASP A 30 -17.36 -18.84 33.99
N GLY A 31 -16.77 -17.63 33.92
CA GLY A 31 -16.03 -17.01 35.02
C GLY A 31 -15.49 -15.60 34.68
N PRO A 32 -15.73 -14.56 35.51
CA PRO A 32 -15.52 -13.17 35.12
C PRO A 32 -14.12 -12.61 35.45
N GLY A 33 -13.58 -11.83 34.51
CA GLY A 33 -12.83 -10.59 34.75
C GLY A 33 -11.47 -10.66 35.47
N ALA A 34 -10.38 -10.79 34.69
CA ALA A 34 -9.06 -10.30 35.10
C ALA A 34 -8.23 -9.85 33.86
N GLY A 35 -7.63 -8.66 33.99
CA GLY A 35 -6.90 -7.86 33.00
C GLY A 35 -6.24 -8.57 31.80
N LEU A 36 -6.68 -8.19 30.60
CA LEU A 36 -5.99 -8.47 29.33
C LEU A 36 -4.74 -7.59 29.21
N GLY A 37 -3.68 -7.95 29.94
CA GLY A 37 -2.31 -7.60 29.61
C GLY A 37 -1.91 -8.41 28.38
N GLY A 38 -1.57 -7.70 27.29
CA GLY A 38 -1.34 -8.28 25.97
C GLY A 38 -0.27 -9.38 25.97
N GLU A 39 -0.69 -10.60 25.67
CA GLU A 39 0.14 -11.57 24.98
C GLU A 39 0.44 -10.99 23.58
N GLY A 40 1.50 -10.18 23.51
CA GLY A 40 2.05 -9.69 22.26
C GLY A 40 2.31 -10.84 21.30
N ALA A 41 2.31 -10.56 20.01
CA ALA A 41 2.52 -11.54 18.94
C ALA A 41 3.81 -12.36 19.16
N ALA A 42 3.75 -13.43 19.95
CA ALA A 42 4.85 -14.31 20.26
C ALA A 42 5.26 -15.00 18.95
N GLY A 43 6.28 -14.46 18.28
CA GLY A 43 6.87 -15.01 17.05
C GLY A 43 7.02 -14.04 15.88
N LEU A 44 6.38 -12.86 15.86
CA LEU A 44 6.54 -11.91 14.76
C LEU A 44 7.60 -10.85 15.08
N THR A 45 8.63 -10.76 14.25
CA THR A 45 9.61 -9.66 14.26
C THR A 45 9.50 -8.87 12.96
N VAL A 46 9.20 -7.57 13.07
CA VAL A 46 9.18 -6.63 11.95
C VAL A 46 10.53 -5.96 11.82
N VAL A 47 11.11 -6.02 10.62
CA VAL A 47 12.35 -5.31 10.29
C VAL A 47 12.01 -4.14 9.37
N VAL A 48 12.24 -2.92 9.86
CA VAL A 48 12.05 -1.69 9.09
C VAL A 48 13.37 -1.31 8.43
N LEU A 49 13.36 -1.26 7.10
CA LEU A 49 14.47 -0.78 6.27
C LEU A 49 14.13 0.63 5.75
N PRO A 50 14.38 1.70 6.51
CA PRO A 50 13.90 3.02 6.19
C PRO A 50 14.53 3.59 4.91
N PRO A 51 13.77 4.37 4.11
CA PRO A 51 14.34 5.14 3.02
C PRO A 51 15.16 6.32 3.56
N ARG A 52 15.75 7.10 2.65
CA ARG A 52 16.52 8.29 3.01
C ARG A 52 15.66 9.51 3.30
N GLU A 53 14.46 9.60 2.70
CA GLU A 53 13.61 10.78 2.85
C GLU A 53 13.11 10.96 4.29
N ALA A 54 13.34 12.14 4.87
CA ALA A 54 13.03 12.43 6.27
C ALA A 54 11.53 12.27 6.60
N MET A 55 10.63 12.77 5.75
CA MET A 55 9.19 12.66 5.95
C MET A 55 8.72 11.19 5.98
N THR A 56 9.17 10.37 5.02
CA THR A 56 8.82 8.93 5.00
C THR A 56 9.35 8.22 6.25
N ARG A 57 10.52 8.60 6.76
CA ARG A 57 11.07 8.07 8.02
C ARG A 57 10.19 8.43 9.22
N GLY A 58 9.68 9.66 9.29
CA GLY A 58 8.75 10.10 10.33
C GLY A 58 7.47 9.26 10.34
N GLN A 59 6.83 9.08 9.18
CA GLN A 59 5.63 8.24 9.05
C GLN A 59 5.92 6.78 9.43
N LEU A 60 7.08 6.23 9.06
CA LEU A 60 7.48 4.88 9.43
C LEU A 60 7.72 4.72 10.94
N ARG A 61 8.26 5.73 11.63
CA ARG A 61 8.42 5.70 13.09
C ARG A 61 7.06 5.62 13.80
N ARG A 62 6.10 6.43 13.36
CA ARG A 62 4.71 6.41 13.87
C ARG A 62 4.04 5.05 13.65
N MET A 63 4.23 4.44 12.47
CA MET A 63 3.75 3.08 12.21
C MET A 63 4.49 2.01 13.04
N ALA A 64 5.79 2.21 13.31
CA ALA A 64 6.57 1.30 14.15
C ALA A 64 6.17 1.39 15.63
N GLU A 65 5.79 2.57 16.11
CA GLU A 65 5.18 2.75 17.44
C GLU A 65 3.86 1.96 17.52
N LEU A 66 2.97 2.12 16.54
CA LEU A 66 1.73 1.33 16.50
C LEU A 66 2.00 -0.18 16.48
N ALA A 67 3.00 -0.65 15.75
CA ALA A 67 3.36 -2.05 15.76
C ALA A 67 3.86 -2.52 17.14
N ARG A 68 4.61 -1.69 17.87
CA ARG A 68 5.04 -2.00 19.24
C ARG A 68 3.87 -2.01 20.22
N ASP A 69 2.91 -1.11 20.07
CA ASP A 69 1.69 -1.10 20.88
C ASP A 69 0.87 -2.38 20.71
N GLU A 70 0.97 -3.03 19.54
CA GLU A 70 0.39 -4.36 19.25
C GLU A 70 1.26 -5.53 19.78
N GLY A 71 2.30 -5.22 20.57
CA GLY A 71 3.22 -6.20 21.13
C GLY A 71 4.14 -6.86 20.09
N ILE A 72 4.33 -6.26 18.91
CA ILE A 72 5.21 -6.79 17.86
C ILE A 72 6.64 -6.26 18.07
N ALA A 73 7.63 -7.15 18.00
CA ALA A 73 9.02 -6.77 18.05
C ALA A 73 9.40 -5.99 16.77
N VAL A 74 9.83 -4.73 16.90
CA VAL A 74 10.23 -3.90 15.75
C VAL A 74 11.72 -3.56 15.81
N ARG A 75 12.46 -4.00 14.79
CA ARG A 75 13.88 -3.68 14.55
C ARG A 75 14.01 -2.63 13.45
N TRP A 76 14.79 -1.59 13.71
CA TRP A 76 15.09 -0.53 12.76
C TRP A 76 16.52 -0.71 12.25
N GLU A 77 16.70 -0.99 10.96
CA GLU A 77 18.00 -1.35 10.38
C GLU A 77 18.43 -0.32 9.32
N GLU A 78 19.48 0.47 9.61
CA GLU A 78 19.98 1.54 8.74
C GLU A 78 20.78 1.02 7.53
N ALA A 79 20.19 0.14 6.72
CA ALA A 79 20.81 -0.45 5.54
C ALA A 79 21.29 0.58 4.50
N ARG A 80 20.84 1.84 4.58
CA ARG A 80 21.13 2.91 3.62
C ARG A 80 22.03 4.03 4.19
N GLY A 81 22.51 3.88 5.43
CA GLY A 81 23.16 4.93 6.24
C GLY A 81 24.67 5.11 6.05
N GLY A 82 25.30 4.53 5.02
CA GLY A 82 26.73 4.76 4.74
C GLY A 82 27.45 3.56 4.12
N ALA A 83 28.76 3.68 3.92
CA ALA A 83 29.60 2.59 3.43
C ALA A 83 29.58 1.40 4.41
N GLY A 84 29.35 0.19 3.88
CA GLY A 84 29.26 -1.05 4.67
C GLY A 84 27.97 -1.25 5.47
N ALA A 85 27.08 -0.25 5.58
CA ALA A 85 25.80 -0.40 6.27
C ALA A 85 24.90 -1.52 5.69
N PRO A 86 24.81 -1.70 4.36
CA PRO A 86 24.08 -2.83 3.78
C PRO A 86 24.60 -4.19 4.24
N LEU A 87 25.93 -4.37 4.35
CA LEU A 87 26.57 -5.62 4.73
C LEU A 87 26.34 -5.92 6.22
N ARG A 88 26.45 -4.90 7.08
CA ARG A 88 26.15 -5.05 8.52
C ARG A 88 24.70 -5.45 8.74
N THR A 89 23.75 -4.83 8.04
CA THR A 89 22.34 -5.24 8.13
C THR A 89 22.10 -6.64 7.58
N VAL A 90 22.75 -7.04 6.47
CA VAL A 90 22.64 -8.43 6.00
C VAL A 90 23.16 -9.40 7.07
N ALA A 91 24.32 -9.11 7.66
CA ALA A 91 24.90 -9.94 8.72
C ALA A 91 24.01 -10.02 9.97
N SER A 92 23.40 -8.91 10.39
CA SER A 92 22.50 -8.84 11.55
C SER A 92 21.16 -9.58 11.34
N LEU A 93 20.77 -9.79 10.08
CA LEU A 93 19.53 -10.45 9.68
C LEU A 93 19.71 -11.92 9.26
N LEU A 94 20.93 -12.37 8.95
CA LEU A 94 21.18 -13.71 8.42
C LEU A 94 20.69 -14.82 9.37
N GLY A 95 21.03 -14.73 10.66
CA GLY A 95 20.60 -15.70 11.67
C GLY A 95 19.08 -15.75 11.84
N PRO A 96 18.40 -14.61 12.08
CA PRO A 96 16.94 -14.54 12.10
C PRO A 96 16.28 -15.05 10.82
N LEU A 97 16.76 -14.65 9.64
CA LEU A 97 16.19 -15.07 8.34
C LEU A 97 16.30 -16.57 8.10
N ARG A 98 17.37 -17.22 8.57
CA ARG A 98 17.53 -18.68 8.47
C ARG A 98 16.66 -19.44 9.45
N ARG A 99 16.27 -18.82 10.57
CA ARG A 99 15.37 -19.43 11.57
C ARG A 99 13.90 -19.14 11.33
N ALA A 100 13.60 -18.19 10.44
CA ALA A 100 12.23 -17.81 10.15
C ALA A 100 11.48 -18.95 9.43
N GLU A 101 10.40 -19.39 10.04
CA GLU A 101 9.45 -20.33 9.43
C GLU A 101 8.62 -19.65 8.34
N ARG A 102 8.40 -18.34 8.43
CA ARG A 102 7.66 -17.57 7.45
C ARG A 102 8.28 -16.18 7.26
N ILE A 103 8.39 -15.74 6.02
CA ILE A 103 8.96 -14.45 5.65
C ILE A 103 7.88 -13.61 4.98
N VAL A 104 7.60 -12.45 5.56
CA VAL A 104 6.63 -11.48 5.03
C VAL A 104 7.39 -10.34 4.34
N VAL A 105 7.03 -10.02 3.10
CA VAL A 105 7.69 -8.99 2.29
C VAL A 105 6.69 -7.97 1.77
N GLY A 106 7.06 -6.69 1.82
CA GLY A 106 6.24 -5.58 1.29
C GLY A 106 6.46 -5.34 -0.21
N ASP A 107 7.70 -5.03 -0.63
CA ASP A 107 8.02 -4.80 -2.04
C ASP A 107 8.80 -6.00 -2.62
N PRO A 108 8.16 -6.88 -3.44
CA PRO A 108 8.84 -8.04 -4.05
C PRO A 108 9.87 -7.62 -5.11
N PHE A 109 9.85 -6.37 -5.59
CA PHE A 109 10.81 -5.83 -6.54
C PHE A 109 12.00 -5.12 -5.90
N SER A 110 12.00 -4.97 -4.57
CA SER A 110 13.13 -4.39 -3.86
C SER A 110 14.35 -5.31 -3.96
N ARG A 111 15.42 -4.82 -4.61
CA ARG A 111 16.69 -5.57 -4.73
C ARG A 111 17.21 -6.02 -3.36
N TYR A 112 17.05 -5.20 -2.33
CA TYR A 112 17.52 -5.56 -1.00
C TYR A 112 16.68 -6.69 -0.40
N VAL A 113 15.35 -6.67 -0.59
CA VAL A 113 14.48 -7.77 -0.19
C VAL A 113 14.82 -9.04 -0.96
N GLN A 114 15.06 -8.94 -2.27
CA GLN A 114 15.49 -10.07 -3.09
C GLN A 114 16.81 -10.66 -2.59
N LEU A 115 17.78 -9.83 -2.20
CA LEU A 115 19.02 -10.29 -1.57
C LEU A 115 18.73 -11.05 -0.26
N LEU A 116 17.93 -10.49 0.64
CA LEU A 116 17.62 -11.13 1.92
C LEU A 116 16.87 -12.46 1.71
N LEU A 117 15.89 -12.49 0.80
CA LEU A 117 15.18 -13.71 0.43
C LEU A 117 16.13 -14.75 -0.16
N SER A 118 17.13 -14.33 -0.94
CA SER A 118 18.12 -15.26 -1.51
C SER A 118 18.96 -15.98 -0.44
N LEU A 119 19.09 -15.37 0.75
CA LEU A 119 19.88 -15.83 1.89
C LEU A 119 19.05 -16.57 2.96
N ALA A 120 17.72 -16.54 2.87
CA ALA A 120 16.84 -17.35 3.70
C ALA A 120 17.07 -18.85 3.43
N ARG A 121 16.76 -19.72 4.41
CA ARG A 121 16.98 -21.18 4.29
C ARG A 121 16.39 -21.73 3.00
N ALA A 122 17.11 -22.66 2.38
CA ALA A 122 16.65 -23.35 1.18
C ALA A 122 15.79 -24.56 1.58
N GLU A 123 14.61 -24.69 0.96
CA GLU A 123 13.86 -25.96 0.96
C GLU A 123 14.82 -27.05 0.42
N GLY A 124 15.19 -28.03 1.25
CA GLY A 124 16.05 -29.16 0.85
C GLY A 124 17.43 -29.29 1.51
N GLU A 125 17.75 -28.56 2.59
CA GLU A 125 18.84 -29.00 3.49
C GLU A 125 18.38 -30.28 4.22
N GLU A 126 19.11 -31.38 4.04
CA GLU A 126 18.77 -32.72 4.56
C GLU A 126 18.44 -32.67 6.05
N GLY A 127 17.23 -33.12 6.41
CA GLY A 127 16.75 -33.24 7.80
C GLY A 127 15.62 -32.29 8.20
N ALA A 128 15.21 -31.34 7.36
CA ALA A 128 14.02 -30.52 7.61
C ALA A 128 12.87 -30.98 6.69
N GLU A 129 11.76 -31.47 7.27
CA GLU A 129 10.51 -31.60 6.52
C GLU A 129 10.24 -30.26 5.83
N ALA A 130 10.13 -30.29 4.50
CA ALA A 130 9.88 -29.10 3.69
C ALA A 130 8.50 -28.55 4.06
N LEU A 131 8.46 -27.61 5.01
CA LEU A 131 7.23 -26.94 5.38
C LEU A 131 6.74 -26.16 4.15
N PRO A 132 5.57 -26.53 3.60
CA PRO A 132 5.08 -25.96 2.35
C PRO A 132 4.48 -24.56 2.57
N GLY A 133 5.22 -23.50 2.20
CA GLY A 133 4.64 -22.17 1.94
C GLY A 133 5.08 -21.02 2.85
N ASN A 134 6.33 -20.56 2.72
CA ASN A 134 6.92 -19.69 3.73
C ASN A 134 7.19 -18.25 3.26
N VAL A 135 6.62 -17.80 2.13
CA VAL A 135 6.70 -16.39 1.68
C VAL A 135 5.31 -15.79 1.54
N VAL A 136 5.09 -14.69 2.26
CA VAL A 136 3.89 -13.85 2.16
C VAL A 136 4.28 -12.52 1.54
N VAL A 137 3.62 -12.14 0.46
CA VAL A 137 3.73 -10.80 -0.14
C VAL A 137 2.56 -9.97 0.35
N VAL A 138 2.82 -8.96 1.18
CA VAL A 138 1.77 -8.00 1.60
C VAL A 138 1.66 -6.88 0.59
N ASP A 139 0.47 -6.30 0.51
CA ASP A 139 0.16 -5.23 -0.43
C ASP A 139 1.14 -4.02 -0.34
N ASP A 140 1.65 -3.59 -1.48
CA ASP A 140 2.38 -2.32 -1.67
C ASP A 140 1.69 -1.44 -2.72
N GLY A 141 0.39 -1.63 -2.87
CA GLY A 141 -0.43 -0.98 -3.88
C GLY A 141 -0.22 -1.63 -5.25
N THR A 142 0.03 -0.80 -6.25
CA THR A 142 0.04 -1.26 -7.65
C THR A 142 1.24 -2.13 -8.01
N ALA A 143 2.29 -2.12 -7.20
CA ALA A 143 3.38 -3.08 -7.31
C ALA A 143 2.88 -4.53 -7.06
N THR A 144 1.94 -4.74 -6.15
CA THR A 144 1.39 -6.08 -5.88
C THR A 144 0.56 -6.60 -7.06
N MET A 145 -0.23 -5.73 -7.71
CA MET A 145 -0.96 -6.09 -8.94
C MET A 145 0.00 -6.47 -10.08
N GLU A 146 1.09 -5.72 -10.24
CA GLU A 146 2.12 -6.03 -11.24
C GLU A 146 2.82 -7.36 -10.93
N PHE A 147 3.12 -7.62 -9.67
CA PHE A 147 3.72 -8.88 -9.22
C PHE A 147 2.82 -10.07 -9.55
N VAL A 148 1.53 -10.02 -9.18
CA VAL A 148 0.56 -11.09 -9.48
C VAL A 148 0.42 -11.31 -10.99
N THR A 149 0.34 -10.23 -11.77
CA THR A 149 0.28 -10.31 -13.24
C THR A 149 1.53 -10.97 -13.82
N GLN A 150 2.71 -10.62 -13.32
CA GLN A 150 3.98 -11.22 -13.78
C GLN A 150 4.06 -12.70 -13.39
N LEU A 151 3.58 -13.09 -12.21
CA LEU A 151 3.49 -14.50 -11.80
C LEU A 151 2.54 -15.28 -12.70
N ALA A 152 1.34 -14.76 -12.98
CA ALA A 152 0.35 -15.41 -13.86
C ALA A 152 0.89 -15.67 -15.27
N ARG A 153 1.81 -14.82 -15.74
CA ARG A 153 2.39 -14.90 -17.09
C ARG A 153 3.75 -15.60 -17.15
N GLY A 154 4.26 -16.09 -16.02
CA GLY A 154 5.63 -16.62 -15.93
C GLY A 154 6.72 -15.59 -16.27
N GLU A 155 6.40 -14.29 -16.20
CA GLU A 155 7.30 -13.21 -16.57
C GLU A 155 8.38 -12.96 -15.49
N ARG A 156 9.53 -12.41 -15.92
CA ARG A 156 10.61 -12.02 -15.00
C ARG A 156 10.14 -10.94 -14.02
N LEU A 157 10.25 -11.19 -12.70
CA LEU A 157 10.00 -10.22 -11.62
C LEU A 157 10.93 -8.99 -11.72
N VAL A 158 10.56 -8.02 -12.56
CA VAL A 158 11.26 -6.75 -12.78
C VAL A 158 10.19 -5.67 -12.72
N ARG A 159 10.40 -4.66 -11.86
CA ARG A 159 9.56 -3.46 -11.86
C ARG A 159 9.63 -2.80 -13.24
N TRP A 160 8.51 -2.63 -13.92
CA TRP A 160 8.48 -2.20 -15.32
C TRP A 160 9.22 -0.88 -15.61
N HIS A 161 9.25 0.07 -14.67
CA HIS A 161 10.03 1.32 -14.77
C HIS A 161 11.56 1.08 -14.90
N ARG A 162 12.02 -0.16 -14.78
CA ARG A 162 13.42 -0.57 -14.93
C ARG A 162 13.66 -1.48 -16.13
N ARG A 163 12.68 -1.72 -17.00
CA ARG A 163 12.93 -2.29 -18.34
C ARG A 163 13.67 -1.21 -19.15
N GLY A 164 15.00 -1.22 -19.06
CA GLY A 164 15.90 -0.22 -19.64
C GLY A 164 17.17 0.05 -18.83
N ALA A 165 17.24 -0.32 -17.54
CA ALA A 165 18.45 -0.17 -16.74
C ALA A 165 19.41 -1.36 -16.91
N GLY A 166 19.74 -1.70 -18.16
CA GLY A 166 20.75 -2.69 -18.53
C GLY A 166 22.14 -2.09 -18.34
N GLY A 167 22.74 -2.29 -17.17
CA GLY A 167 24.13 -1.90 -16.89
C GLY A 167 24.84 -3.00 -16.10
N ALA A 168 26.17 -2.91 -15.99
CA ALA A 168 27.01 -3.92 -15.33
C ALA A 168 26.53 -4.31 -13.91
N ARG A 169 26.00 -3.35 -13.13
CA ARG A 169 25.40 -3.60 -11.81
C ARG A 169 24.12 -4.46 -11.84
N ALA A 170 23.34 -4.40 -12.91
CA ALA A 170 22.15 -5.24 -13.07
C ALA A 170 22.53 -6.69 -13.41
N ALA A 171 23.58 -6.88 -14.22
CA ALA A 171 24.13 -8.19 -14.53
C ALA A 171 24.75 -8.87 -13.30
N LEU A 172 25.54 -8.13 -12.50
CA LEU A 172 26.10 -8.63 -11.24
C LEU A 172 25.03 -9.07 -10.22
N PHE A 173 23.85 -8.44 -10.25
CA PHE A 173 22.74 -8.76 -9.35
C PHE A 173 21.79 -9.82 -9.91
N ALA A 174 22.04 -10.34 -11.11
CA ALA A 174 21.18 -11.30 -11.78
C ALA A 174 21.07 -12.65 -11.04
N PRO A 175 22.15 -13.25 -10.50
CA PRO A 175 22.05 -14.51 -9.76
C PRO A 175 21.21 -14.38 -8.48
N VAL A 176 21.40 -13.28 -7.74
CA VAL A 176 20.63 -12.96 -6.53
C VAL A 176 19.15 -12.78 -6.86
N SER A 177 18.86 -12.01 -7.90
CA SER A 177 17.48 -11.81 -8.38
C SER A 177 16.84 -13.11 -8.85
N ALA A 178 17.60 -14.00 -9.50
CA ALA A 178 17.13 -15.31 -9.95
C ALA A 178 16.83 -16.23 -8.77
N ALA A 179 17.69 -16.26 -7.74
CA ALA A 179 17.47 -17.04 -6.52
C ALA A 179 16.26 -16.54 -5.71
N ALA A 180 16.08 -15.22 -5.62
CA ALA A 180 14.91 -14.60 -5.00
C ALA A 180 13.62 -14.90 -5.78
N ARG A 181 13.69 -14.84 -7.11
CA ARG A 181 12.58 -15.22 -8.00
C ARG A 181 12.17 -16.65 -7.80
N ARG A 182 13.12 -17.61 -7.84
CA ARG A 182 12.81 -19.03 -7.61
C ARG A 182 12.03 -19.22 -6.30
N ARG A 183 12.33 -18.44 -5.25
CA ARG A 183 11.60 -18.50 -3.98
C ARG A 183 10.22 -17.84 -4.00
N MET A 184 10.00 -16.84 -4.85
CA MET A 184 8.71 -16.17 -5.06
C MET A 184 7.89 -16.77 -6.21
N THR A 185 8.45 -17.68 -6.99
CA THR A 185 7.76 -18.41 -8.05
C THR A 185 7.15 -19.68 -7.46
N PRO A 186 5.82 -19.83 -7.53
CA PRO A 186 5.14 -21.02 -7.05
C PRO A 186 5.58 -22.31 -7.78
N SER A 187 5.51 -23.45 -7.10
CA SER A 187 5.68 -24.79 -7.68
C SER A 187 4.92 -25.82 -6.86
N ALA A 188 4.82 -27.07 -7.31
CA ALA A 188 4.11 -28.14 -6.58
C ALA A 188 4.54 -28.28 -5.09
N GLY A 189 5.81 -28.01 -4.76
CA GLY A 189 6.31 -27.99 -3.38
C GLY A 189 6.42 -26.61 -2.72
N ARG A 190 6.04 -25.52 -3.41
CA ARG A 190 6.24 -24.12 -2.94
C ARG A 190 5.01 -23.27 -3.15
N ARG A 191 4.36 -22.90 -2.05
CA ARG A 191 3.20 -22.01 -2.03
C ARG A 191 3.63 -20.58 -1.73
N VAL A 192 3.04 -19.63 -2.43
CA VAL A 192 3.22 -18.19 -2.18
C VAL A 192 1.88 -17.63 -1.76
N GLU A 193 1.86 -16.92 -0.64
CA GLU A 193 0.69 -16.19 -0.19
C GLU A 193 0.79 -14.72 -0.63
N VAL A 194 -0.31 -14.17 -1.15
CA VAL A 194 -0.44 -12.75 -1.45
C VAL A 194 -1.55 -12.19 -0.58
N PHE A 195 -1.20 -11.31 0.35
CA PHE A 195 -2.14 -10.63 1.24
C PHE A 195 -2.42 -9.22 0.70
N SER A 196 -3.58 -9.03 0.05
CA SER A 196 -3.86 -7.79 -0.68
C SER A 196 -5.31 -7.31 -0.56
N ALA A 197 -5.46 -5.99 -0.57
CA ALA A 197 -6.76 -5.32 -0.67
C ALA A 197 -7.17 -5.11 -2.13
N MET A 198 -6.23 -5.22 -3.07
CA MET A 198 -6.49 -5.11 -4.50
C MET A 198 -7.25 -6.34 -5.00
N PRO A 199 -8.22 -6.17 -5.91
CA PRO A 199 -8.89 -7.30 -6.56
C PRO A 199 -7.92 -7.96 -7.55
N VAL A 200 -7.29 -9.05 -7.11
CA VAL A 200 -6.36 -9.84 -7.94
C VAL A 200 -6.85 -11.27 -8.05
N GLU A 201 -6.80 -11.83 -9.25
CA GLU A 201 -7.04 -13.26 -9.48
C GLU A 201 -5.80 -14.06 -9.05
N ALA A 202 -6.02 -15.17 -8.36
CA ALA A 202 -4.94 -16.03 -7.87
C ALA A 202 -4.34 -16.84 -9.03
N PRO A 203 -3.03 -16.67 -9.34
CA PRO A 203 -2.33 -17.57 -10.24
C PRO A 203 -2.26 -18.99 -9.68
N GLU A 204 -1.95 -19.97 -10.54
CA GLU A 204 -1.73 -21.35 -10.11
C GLU A 204 -0.69 -21.44 -8.97
N HIS A 205 -1.02 -22.20 -7.93
CA HIS A 205 -0.21 -22.37 -6.71
C HIS A 205 0.06 -21.09 -5.88
N VAL A 206 -0.62 -19.98 -6.16
CA VAL A 206 -0.66 -18.79 -5.31
C VAL A 206 -1.94 -18.79 -4.48
N THR A 207 -1.80 -18.58 -3.17
CA THR A 207 -2.96 -18.32 -2.31
C THR A 207 -3.13 -16.81 -2.18
N VAL A 208 -4.29 -16.27 -2.58
CA VAL A 208 -4.60 -14.85 -2.36
C VAL A 208 -5.49 -14.74 -1.13
N VAL A 209 -4.99 -14.09 -0.09
CA VAL A 209 -5.76 -13.74 1.11
C VAL A 209 -6.18 -12.28 1.01
N ARG A 210 -7.48 -12.02 1.17
CA ARG A 210 -8.03 -10.67 1.09
C ARG A 210 -7.69 -9.89 2.36
N ASN A 211 -6.99 -8.77 2.20
CA ASN A 211 -6.91 -7.76 3.25
C ASN A 211 -8.21 -6.96 3.27
N ASP A 212 -9.03 -7.18 4.29
CA ASP A 212 -10.29 -6.49 4.46
C ASP A 212 -10.20 -5.27 5.37
N PHE A 213 -9.02 -4.92 5.93
CA PHE A 213 -8.81 -3.87 6.94
C PHE A 213 -9.49 -4.14 8.30
N SER A 214 -9.68 -5.39 8.68
CA SER A 214 -10.28 -5.78 9.97
C SER A 214 -9.47 -5.34 11.19
N TRP A 215 -8.13 -5.30 11.12
CA TRP A 215 -7.31 -4.76 12.21
C TRP A 215 -7.57 -3.27 12.39
N THR A 216 -7.50 -2.49 11.30
CA THR A 216 -7.77 -1.05 11.34
C THR A 216 -9.14 -0.75 11.95
N ARG A 217 -10.18 -1.49 11.53
CA ARG A 217 -11.53 -1.29 12.06
C ARG A 217 -11.65 -1.64 13.54
N SER A 218 -11.09 -2.78 13.96
CA SER A 218 -11.16 -3.23 15.35
C SER A 218 -10.34 -2.34 16.29
N ARG A 219 -9.17 -1.87 15.84
CA ARG A 219 -8.24 -1.09 16.67
C ARG A 219 -8.67 0.36 16.90
N PHE A 220 -9.35 0.98 15.95
CA PHE A 220 -9.67 2.42 15.98
C PHE A 220 -11.17 2.72 16.10
N GLY A 221 -12.07 1.74 16.01
CA GLY A 221 -13.51 1.98 16.07
C GLY A 221 -14.01 2.82 14.88
N PRO A 222 -15.31 3.16 14.79
CA PRO A 222 -15.81 4.04 13.72
C PRO A 222 -15.34 5.50 13.92
N PRO A 223 -15.02 6.24 12.84
CA PRO A 223 -14.67 7.66 12.95
C PRO A 223 -15.90 8.51 13.24
N ALA A 224 -15.67 9.68 13.83
CA ALA A 224 -16.65 10.76 13.77
C ALA A 224 -16.82 11.20 12.30
N LEU A 225 -18.07 11.26 11.84
CA LEU A 225 -18.39 11.78 10.52
C LEU A 225 -18.61 13.30 10.61
N ALA A 226 -17.87 14.04 9.82
CA ALA A 226 -18.13 15.44 9.57
C ALA A 226 -19.15 15.58 8.44
N ASP A 227 -20.00 16.59 8.53
CA ASP A 227 -20.84 17.00 7.40
C ASP A 227 -19.96 17.50 6.26
N GLY A 228 -20.29 17.09 5.03
CA GLY A 228 -19.59 17.52 3.82
C GLY A 228 -18.62 16.50 3.23
N THR A 229 -17.66 17.01 2.48
CA THR A 229 -16.82 16.25 1.55
C THR A 229 -15.34 16.51 1.80
N ASP A 230 -14.53 15.44 1.77
CA ASP A 230 -13.08 15.54 1.77
C ASP A 230 -12.51 15.24 0.39
N LEU A 231 -11.48 15.98 -0.03
CA LEU A 231 -10.71 15.69 -1.23
C LEU A 231 -9.39 15.00 -0.88
N VAL A 232 -9.04 13.97 -1.66
CA VAL A 232 -7.79 13.22 -1.51
C VAL A 232 -6.89 13.50 -2.69
N GLY A 233 -5.71 14.04 -2.39
CA GLY A 233 -4.70 14.35 -3.38
C GLY A 233 -3.96 13.13 -3.93
N THR A 234 -3.21 13.35 -5.00
CA THR A 234 -2.44 12.32 -5.71
C THR A 234 -1.12 12.88 -6.20
N SER A 235 -0.16 12.00 -6.49
CA SER A 235 1.16 12.38 -7.03
C SER A 235 1.20 12.50 -8.55
N LEU A 236 0.06 12.50 -9.26
CA LEU A 236 0.05 12.43 -10.72
C LEU A 236 0.82 13.60 -11.37
N VAL A 237 0.66 14.81 -10.81
CA VAL A 237 1.41 16.01 -11.23
C VAL A 237 2.90 15.85 -10.96
N GLU A 238 3.29 15.39 -9.77
CA GLU A 238 4.71 15.20 -9.40
C GLU A 238 5.39 14.10 -10.22
N THR A 239 4.62 13.14 -10.72
CA THR A 239 5.12 12.11 -11.64
C THR A 239 5.10 12.54 -13.10
N GLY A 240 4.67 13.77 -13.38
CA GLY A 240 4.56 14.32 -14.73
C GLY A 240 3.46 13.68 -15.58
N VAL A 241 2.53 12.93 -14.99
CA VAL A 241 1.45 12.24 -15.72
C VAL A 241 0.34 13.22 -16.09
N VAL A 242 0.03 14.16 -15.19
CA VAL A 242 -1.05 15.12 -15.33
C VAL A 242 -0.50 16.54 -15.27
N ASP A 243 -1.01 17.41 -16.11
CA ASP A 243 -0.71 18.84 -16.12
C ASP A 243 -1.13 19.52 -14.80
N SER A 244 -0.28 20.41 -14.27
CA SER A 244 -0.51 21.04 -12.96
C SER A 244 -1.67 22.02 -12.96
N GLU A 245 -1.87 22.77 -14.03
CA GLU A 245 -2.94 23.76 -14.12
C GLU A 245 -4.29 23.06 -14.27
N ARG A 246 -4.37 22.06 -15.15
CA ARG A 246 -5.57 21.22 -15.30
C ARG A 246 -5.96 20.53 -14.00
N TYR A 247 -4.98 20.04 -13.25
CA TYR A 247 -5.23 19.44 -11.93
C TYR A 247 -5.79 20.45 -10.93
N LEU A 248 -5.24 21.66 -10.89
CA LEU A 248 -5.72 22.73 -10.00
C LEU A 248 -7.15 23.14 -10.35
N GLU A 249 -7.45 23.36 -11.64
CA GLU A 249 -8.81 23.65 -12.14
C GLU A 249 -9.82 22.57 -11.69
N ALA A 250 -9.43 21.30 -11.81
CA ALA A 250 -10.25 20.18 -11.39
C ALA A 250 -10.50 20.16 -9.87
N VAL A 251 -9.47 20.40 -9.06
CA VAL A 251 -9.61 20.47 -7.59
C VAL A 251 -10.56 21.59 -7.19
N VAL A 252 -10.42 22.78 -7.78
CA VAL A 252 -11.31 23.93 -7.53
C VAL A 252 -12.75 23.61 -7.92
N SER A 253 -12.94 23.01 -9.09
CA SER A 253 -14.27 22.62 -9.59
C SER A 253 -14.94 21.59 -8.67
N LEU A 254 -14.22 20.53 -8.28
CA LEU A 254 -14.72 19.49 -7.37
C LEU A 254 -15.02 20.05 -5.99
N ALA A 255 -14.16 20.93 -5.45
CA ALA A 255 -14.37 21.55 -4.16
C ALA A 255 -15.67 22.35 -4.15
N ARG A 256 -15.92 23.16 -5.19
CA ARG A 256 -17.15 23.93 -5.33
C ARG A 256 -18.38 23.03 -5.53
N ALA A 257 -18.30 22.08 -6.44
CA ALA A 257 -19.44 21.24 -6.82
C ALA A 257 -19.91 20.30 -5.69
N HIS A 258 -19.00 19.89 -4.81
CA HIS A 258 -19.27 18.92 -3.75
C HIS A 258 -19.12 19.50 -2.33
N GLY A 259 -18.93 20.81 -2.21
CA GLY A 259 -18.75 21.48 -0.92
C GLY A 259 -17.59 20.89 -0.12
N ALA A 260 -16.48 20.58 -0.78
CA ALA A 260 -15.32 20.04 -0.08
C ALA A 260 -14.63 21.13 0.73
N THR A 261 -14.24 20.81 1.96
CA THR A 261 -13.64 21.78 2.89
C THR A 261 -12.18 21.45 3.21
N ARG A 262 -11.79 20.18 3.07
CA ARG A 262 -10.44 19.69 3.38
C ARG A 262 -9.81 18.97 2.22
N TYR A 263 -8.49 19.08 2.13
CA TYR A 263 -7.66 18.42 1.14
C TYR A 263 -6.58 17.58 1.84
N PHE A 264 -6.73 16.25 1.79
CA PHE A 264 -5.74 15.31 2.28
C PHE A 264 -4.62 15.16 1.26
N ALA A 265 -3.54 15.90 1.49
CA ALA A 265 -2.38 15.93 0.62
C ALA A 265 -1.68 14.56 0.58
N HIS A 266 -1.37 14.11 -0.62
CA HIS A 266 -0.47 13.00 -0.82
C HIS A 266 0.96 13.41 -0.47
N ARG A 267 1.71 12.52 0.18
CA ARG A 267 3.07 12.78 0.71
C ARG A 267 4.10 13.28 -0.31
N ARG A 268 3.85 13.12 -1.61
CA ARG A 268 4.77 13.60 -2.65
C ARG A 268 4.48 15.02 -3.11
N GLU A 269 3.30 15.55 -2.78
CA GLU A 269 2.86 16.84 -3.30
C GLU A 269 3.72 17.98 -2.79
N SER A 270 4.15 18.84 -3.72
CA SER A 270 5.04 19.95 -3.41
C SER A 270 4.32 20.99 -2.54
N PRO A 271 5.03 21.67 -1.61
CA PRO A 271 4.45 22.75 -0.84
C PRO A 271 3.81 23.84 -1.70
N ASP A 272 4.44 24.19 -2.83
CA ASP A 272 3.94 25.23 -3.74
C ASP A 272 2.59 24.85 -4.36
N LYS A 273 2.46 23.60 -4.82
CA LYS A 273 1.18 23.11 -5.36
C LYS A 273 0.09 23.13 -4.30
N LEU A 274 0.40 22.70 -3.08
CA LEU A 274 -0.56 22.70 -1.97
C LEU A 274 -0.97 24.12 -1.56
N HIS A 275 -0.03 25.07 -1.56
CA HIS A 275 -0.34 26.48 -1.31
C HIS A 275 -1.28 27.05 -2.38
N ARG A 276 -1.05 26.72 -3.66
CA ARG A 276 -1.95 27.10 -4.76
C ARG A 276 -3.34 26.48 -4.62
N ILE A 277 -3.44 25.22 -4.24
CA ILE A 277 -4.73 24.56 -3.96
C ILE A 277 -5.46 25.27 -2.83
N ALA A 278 -4.78 25.56 -1.71
CA ALA A 278 -5.37 26.26 -0.58
C ALA A 278 -5.90 27.65 -1.00
N ALA A 279 -5.09 28.41 -1.73
CA ALA A 279 -5.44 29.76 -2.17
C ALA A 279 -6.58 29.78 -3.19
N ALA A 280 -6.59 28.85 -4.15
CA ALA A 280 -7.58 28.85 -5.24
C ALA A 280 -8.91 28.19 -4.87
N ALA A 281 -8.88 27.14 -4.04
CA ALA A 281 -10.06 26.36 -3.67
C ALA A 281 -10.60 26.66 -2.26
N GLY A 282 -9.85 27.40 -1.43
CA GLY A 282 -10.22 27.68 -0.04
C GLY A 282 -10.18 26.44 0.87
N LEU A 283 -9.46 25.39 0.47
CA LEU A 283 -9.41 24.12 1.19
C LEU A 283 -8.40 24.16 2.34
N GLU A 284 -8.76 23.57 3.47
CA GLU A 284 -7.82 23.25 4.53
C GLU A 284 -6.89 22.12 4.06
N ILE A 285 -5.59 22.40 3.97
CA ILE A 285 -4.60 21.38 3.58
C ILE A 285 -4.23 20.53 4.79
N VAL A 286 -4.65 19.27 4.77
CA VAL A 286 -4.26 18.27 5.75
C VAL A 286 -3.08 17.48 5.20
N ARG A 287 -2.00 17.37 5.98
CA ARG A 287 -0.82 16.55 5.64
C ARG A 287 -0.72 15.32 6.58
N PRO A 288 -1.27 14.17 6.16
CA PRO A 288 -1.23 12.95 6.97
C PRO A 288 0.18 12.50 7.32
N ASP A 289 0.38 12.17 8.59
CA ASP A 289 1.59 11.55 9.13
C ASP A 289 1.46 10.01 9.27
N LEU A 290 0.29 9.48 8.94
CA LEU A 290 -0.05 8.07 8.87
C LEU A 290 -0.72 7.78 7.51
N PRO A 291 -0.83 6.49 7.12
CA PRO A 291 -1.70 6.07 6.03
C PRO A 291 -3.11 6.67 6.14
N LEU A 292 -3.68 7.07 5.00
CA LEU A 292 -4.97 7.75 4.97
C LEU A 292 -6.09 6.88 5.55
N GLU A 293 -5.97 5.55 5.43
CA GLU A 293 -6.90 4.59 6.03
C GLU A 293 -6.96 4.73 7.55
N LEU A 294 -5.81 4.94 8.20
CA LEU A 294 -5.76 5.16 9.65
C LEU A 294 -6.23 6.56 10.03
N VAL A 295 -5.87 7.58 9.25
CA VAL A 295 -6.32 8.95 9.50
C VAL A 295 -7.83 9.06 9.35
N ALA A 296 -8.39 8.53 8.26
CA ALA A 296 -9.83 8.50 8.02
C ALA A 296 -10.57 7.71 9.10
N ARG A 297 -9.99 6.60 9.58
CA ARG A 297 -10.60 5.80 10.65
C ARG A 297 -10.55 6.46 12.03
N ARG A 298 -9.51 7.25 12.33
CA ARG A 298 -9.44 8.05 13.55
C ARG A 298 -10.39 9.26 13.49
N GLY A 299 -10.62 9.78 12.30
CA GLY A 299 -11.51 10.89 12.05
C GLY A 299 -11.04 12.23 12.64
N PRO A 300 -11.85 13.28 12.50
CA PRO A 300 -13.11 13.28 11.76
C PRO A 300 -12.91 13.11 10.25
N VAL A 301 -13.84 12.44 9.58
CA VAL A 301 -13.83 12.23 8.11
C VAL A 301 -15.17 12.66 7.51
N GLY A 302 -15.15 13.26 6.33
CA GLY A 302 -16.36 13.64 5.61
C GLY A 302 -17.21 12.43 5.25
N ARG A 303 -18.54 12.64 5.16
CA ARG A 303 -19.47 11.60 4.69
C ARG A 303 -19.17 11.15 3.26
N THR A 304 -18.59 12.04 2.46
CA THR A 304 -18.11 11.73 1.11
C THR A 304 -16.62 12.02 1.03
N ILE A 305 -15.86 11.09 0.45
CA ILE A 305 -14.44 11.25 0.16
C ILE A 305 -14.25 11.16 -1.35
N LEU A 306 -13.77 12.23 -1.95
CA LEU A 306 -13.45 12.31 -3.37
C LEU A 306 -11.96 12.04 -3.57
N SER A 307 -11.63 11.17 -4.51
CA SER A 307 -10.23 10.85 -4.82
C SER A 307 -10.02 10.77 -6.32
N PHE A 308 -8.92 11.35 -6.80
CA PHE A 308 -8.40 10.99 -8.12
C PHE A 308 -7.86 9.56 -8.12
N PRO A 309 -7.66 8.92 -9.30
CA PRO A 309 -7.26 7.53 -9.35
C PRO A 309 -5.96 7.31 -8.58
N SER A 310 -6.05 6.50 -7.53
CA SER A 310 -4.97 6.16 -6.63
C SER A 310 -5.31 4.86 -5.90
N THR A 311 -4.34 4.24 -5.23
CA THR A 311 -4.60 2.98 -4.49
C THR A 311 -5.64 3.13 -3.39
N VAL A 312 -5.86 4.36 -2.89
CA VAL A 312 -6.78 4.61 -1.78
C VAL A 312 -8.24 4.30 -2.13
N VAL A 313 -8.58 4.30 -3.43
CA VAL A 313 -9.94 3.97 -3.90
C VAL A 313 -10.30 2.50 -3.65
N HIS A 314 -9.30 1.63 -3.47
CA HIS A 314 -9.51 0.23 -3.16
C HIS A 314 -9.45 -0.05 -1.64
N THR A 315 -8.71 0.76 -0.89
CA THR A 315 -8.44 0.51 0.53
C THR A 315 -9.38 1.27 1.46
N LEU A 316 -9.69 2.55 1.17
CA LEU A 316 -10.58 3.36 2.02
C LEU A 316 -11.99 2.77 2.17
N PRO A 317 -12.65 2.24 1.13
CA PRO A 317 -13.94 1.59 1.31
C PRO A 317 -13.91 0.42 2.30
N LEU A 318 -12.80 -0.31 2.37
CA LEU A 318 -12.61 -1.44 3.28
C LEU A 318 -12.34 -0.96 4.71
N ALA A 319 -11.48 0.05 4.88
CA ALA A 319 -11.19 0.65 6.16
C ALA A 319 -12.42 1.34 6.77
N LEU A 320 -13.27 1.95 5.94
CA LEU A 320 -14.47 2.68 6.37
C LEU A 320 -15.76 1.84 6.29
N ALA A 321 -15.64 0.54 6.03
CA ALA A 321 -16.80 -0.35 5.98
C ALA A 321 -17.63 -0.25 7.28
N GLY A 322 -18.95 -0.15 7.11
CA GLY A 322 -19.92 -0.03 8.21
C GLY A 322 -20.02 1.35 8.86
N THR A 323 -19.38 2.40 8.32
CA THR A 323 -19.41 3.75 8.92
C THR A 323 -20.43 4.69 8.31
N GLY A 324 -20.91 4.41 7.09
CA GLY A 324 -21.75 5.32 6.32
C GLY A 324 -20.98 6.37 5.50
N ALA A 325 -19.64 6.45 5.64
CA ALA A 325 -18.81 7.21 4.72
C ALA A 325 -18.74 6.53 3.35
N THR A 326 -18.74 7.33 2.28
CA THR A 326 -18.67 6.85 0.90
C THR A 326 -17.45 7.40 0.19
N VAL A 327 -16.85 6.59 -0.70
CA VAL A 327 -15.71 7.00 -1.51
C VAL A 327 -16.19 7.13 -2.96
N ALA A 328 -15.83 8.24 -3.60
CA ALA A 328 -16.06 8.44 -5.02
C ALA A 328 -14.74 8.74 -5.74
N VAL A 329 -14.61 8.16 -6.94
CA VAL A 329 -13.43 8.34 -7.79
C VAL A 329 -13.76 9.36 -8.86
N CYS A 330 -12.94 10.40 -8.94
CA CYS A 330 -12.98 11.41 -9.98
C CYS A 330 -12.04 11.00 -11.10
N ASP A 331 -12.57 10.70 -12.29
CA ASP A 331 -11.73 10.33 -13.42
C ASP A 331 -10.84 11.49 -13.88
N VAL A 332 -9.71 11.12 -14.49
CA VAL A 332 -8.78 12.07 -15.11
C VAL A 332 -9.16 12.17 -16.57
N ASP A 333 -9.48 13.37 -17.04
CA ASP A 333 -9.70 13.62 -18.47
C ASP A 333 -8.41 13.31 -19.24
N PRO A 334 -8.46 12.50 -20.32
CA PRO A 334 -7.31 12.27 -21.19
C PRO A 334 -6.62 13.55 -21.67
N ALA A 335 -7.35 14.66 -21.82
CA ALA A 335 -6.80 15.96 -22.20
C ALA A 335 -5.90 16.61 -21.14
N TRP A 336 -5.89 16.10 -19.90
CA TRP A 336 -4.99 16.56 -18.85
C TRP A 336 -3.62 15.88 -18.88
N LEU A 337 -3.49 14.83 -19.67
CA LEU A 337 -2.25 14.05 -19.74
C LEU A 337 -1.18 14.86 -20.48
N THR A 338 0.01 14.90 -19.89
CA THR A 338 1.15 15.57 -20.53
C THR A 338 1.65 14.75 -21.71
N GLU A 339 2.42 15.38 -22.62
CA GLU A 339 3.10 14.66 -23.72
C GLU A 339 4.06 13.57 -23.21
N GLY A 340 4.58 13.72 -21.99
CA GLY A 340 5.43 12.75 -21.32
C GLY A 340 4.68 11.60 -20.64
N ALA A 341 3.35 11.62 -20.62
CA ALA A 341 2.54 10.57 -20.03
C ALA A 341 2.65 9.29 -20.87
N SER A 342 3.39 8.30 -20.35
CA SER A 342 3.50 7.01 -21.03
C SER A 342 2.11 6.38 -21.29
N PRO A 343 1.89 5.62 -22.37
CA PRO A 343 0.64 4.87 -22.60
C PRO A 343 0.23 3.96 -21.42
N ARG A 344 1.20 3.57 -20.59
CA ARG A 344 0.98 2.79 -19.37
C ARG A 344 0.38 3.60 -18.22
N ALA A 345 0.61 4.92 -18.17
CA ALA A 345 -0.05 5.80 -17.21
C ALA A 345 -1.56 5.87 -17.49
N GLN A 346 -1.96 5.92 -18.76
CA GLN A 346 -3.37 5.82 -19.15
C GLN A 346 -3.98 4.48 -18.73
N GLY A 347 -3.32 3.36 -19.05
CA GLY A 347 -3.77 2.03 -18.64
C GLY A 347 -3.83 1.84 -17.12
N PHE A 348 -2.95 2.52 -16.38
CA PHE A 348 -2.98 2.54 -14.93
C PHE A 348 -4.20 3.28 -14.38
N LEU A 349 -4.46 4.50 -14.88
CA LEU A 349 -5.60 5.32 -14.43
C LEU A 349 -6.92 4.58 -14.72
N SER A 350 -7.07 4.06 -15.93
CA SER A 350 -8.25 3.28 -16.32
C SER A 350 -8.37 1.97 -15.54
N GLY A 351 -7.26 1.29 -15.26
CA GLY A 351 -7.23 0.06 -14.47
C GLY A 351 -7.62 0.29 -13.00
N VAL A 352 -7.12 1.35 -12.37
CA VAL A 352 -7.44 1.71 -10.98
C VAL A 352 -8.91 2.09 -10.85
N THR A 353 -9.42 3.01 -11.68
CA THR A 353 -10.86 3.33 -11.66
C THR A 353 -11.69 2.09 -12.01
N GLY A 354 -11.24 1.34 -13.03
CA GLY A 354 -11.87 0.13 -13.58
C GLY A 354 -12.17 -0.94 -12.55
N THR A 355 -11.21 -1.21 -11.68
CA THR A 355 -11.25 -2.34 -10.73
C THR A 355 -11.71 -1.93 -9.33
N ALA A 356 -11.92 -0.63 -9.08
CA ALA A 356 -12.38 -0.14 -7.79
C ALA A 356 -13.82 -0.60 -7.51
N ARG A 357 -13.99 -1.43 -6.46
CA ARG A 357 -15.29 -1.94 -6.02
C ARG A 357 -15.81 -1.11 -4.85
N GLY A 358 -17.11 -0.89 -4.80
CA GLY A 358 -17.75 -0.15 -3.70
C GLY A 358 -17.47 1.36 -3.72
N VAL A 359 -17.05 1.90 -4.87
CA VAL A 359 -16.84 3.34 -5.08
C VAL A 359 -17.83 3.88 -6.11
N ARG A 360 -18.28 5.11 -5.92
CA ARG A 360 -19.08 5.82 -6.92
C ARG A 360 -18.15 6.49 -7.94
N ARG A 361 -18.41 6.33 -9.23
CA ARG A 361 -17.64 7.04 -10.26
C ARG A 361 -18.24 8.40 -10.53
N LEU A 362 -17.39 9.41 -10.62
CA LEU A 362 -17.72 10.76 -11.05
C LEU A 362 -17.05 11.01 -12.41
N PRO A 363 -17.77 11.61 -13.37
CA PRO A 363 -17.15 12.00 -14.62
C PRO A 363 -16.00 12.97 -14.35
N SER A 364 -15.02 13.01 -15.26
CA SER A 364 -13.93 13.98 -15.19
C SER A 364 -14.50 15.40 -15.09
N ALA A 365 -13.91 16.24 -14.24
CA ALA A 365 -14.32 17.62 -14.12
C ALA A 365 -14.20 18.30 -15.50
N PRO A 366 -15.21 19.08 -15.95
CA PRO A 366 -15.12 19.73 -17.25
C PRO A 366 -13.90 20.64 -17.29
N SER A 367 -13.02 20.43 -18.27
CA SER A 367 -12.05 21.45 -18.62
C SER A 367 -12.82 22.62 -19.22
N SER A 368 -12.62 23.84 -18.68
CA SER A 368 -13.16 25.02 -19.33
C SER A 368 -12.54 25.11 -20.72
N GLN A 369 -13.31 24.75 -21.75
CA GLN A 369 -12.93 24.98 -23.13
C GLN A 369 -12.72 26.48 -23.30
N SER A 370 -11.59 26.84 -23.90
CA SER A 370 -11.30 28.18 -24.38
C SER A 370 -12.50 28.70 -25.17
N LEU A 371 -13.17 29.73 -24.64
CA LEU A 371 -14.14 30.51 -25.41
C LEU A 371 -13.38 31.07 -26.62
N LYS A 372 -13.62 30.49 -27.81
CA LYS A 372 -13.24 31.15 -29.06
C LYS A 372 -13.96 32.50 -29.09
N PRO A 373 -13.25 33.63 -29.29
CA PRO A 373 -13.92 34.91 -29.47
C PRO A 373 -14.76 34.82 -30.74
N GLY A 374 -16.06 35.04 -30.59
CA GLY A 374 -16.99 35.09 -31.71
C GLY A 374 -16.54 36.16 -32.70
N THR A 375 -16.33 35.73 -33.94
CA THR A 375 -16.21 36.64 -35.08
C THR A 375 -17.50 37.44 -35.18
N SER A 376 -17.42 38.73 -34.86
CA SER A 376 -18.47 39.69 -35.21
C SER A 376 -18.47 39.86 -36.73
N THR A 377 -19.57 39.48 -37.35
CA THR A 377 -19.89 39.84 -38.73
C THR A 377 -20.64 41.17 -38.69
N THR A 378 -20.09 42.18 -39.35
CA THR A 378 -20.82 43.29 -39.97
C THR A 378 -20.59 43.22 -41.46
#